data_AF-A0A109RV38-F1
#
_entry.id   AF-A0A109RV38-F1
#
_cell.length_a   1.000
_cell.length_b   1.000
_cell.length_c   1.000
_cell.angle_alpha   90.00
_cell.angle_beta   90.00
_cell.angle_gamma   90.00
#
_symmetry.space_group_name_H-M   'P 1'
#
loop_
_entity.id
_entity.type
_entity.pdbx_description
1 polymer ?
#
loop_
_entity_poly.entity_id
_entity_poly.type
_entity_poly.pdbx_seq_one_letter_code
_entity_poly.pdbx_strand_id
1 'polypeptide(L)'
;MKAARYSDSQIMAILKQAEAGSTVSDLCREHGMSAASFYKWRAKFGGMDVSMMTRMKELEDENKRLKKMYIEAQMQADIIKEAMSKKW
;
A
#
# COMPACT_ATOMS: atom_id res chain seq x y z
N MET A 1 -12.93 7.50 3.95
CA MET A 1 -12.93 6.06 3.60
C MET A 1 -13.12 5.26 4.89
N LYS A 2 -13.94 4.20 4.88
CA LYS A 2 -14.02 3.29 6.03
C LYS A 2 -12.64 2.64 6.23
N ALA A 3 -12.20 2.53 7.48
CA ALA A 3 -10.96 1.80 7.80
C ALA A 3 -11.10 0.35 7.33
N ALA A 4 -10.05 -0.18 6.69
CA ALA A 4 -10.01 -1.58 6.32
C ALA A 4 -10.11 -2.44 7.59
N ARG A 5 -10.92 -3.51 7.55
CA ARG A 5 -11.13 -4.41 8.69
C ARG A 5 -9.88 -5.20 9.08
N TYR A 6 -8.97 -5.42 8.11
CA TYR A 6 -7.71 -6.13 8.31
C TYR A 6 -6.57 -5.25 7.81
N SER A 7 -5.49 -5.17 8.58
CA SER A 7 -4.24 -4.54 8.14
C SER A 7 -3.50 -5.46 7.17
N ASP A 8 -2.63 -4.88 6.33
CA ASP A 8 -1.78 -5.66 5.43
C ASP A 8 -0.89 -6.64 6.22
N SER A 9 -0.42 -6.27 7.42
CA SER A 9 0.36 -7.16 8.28
C SER A 9 -0.44 -8.36 8.80
N GLN A 10 -1.72 -8.16 9.15
CA GLN A 10 -2.62 -9.24 9.55
C GLN A 10 -2.89 -10.20 8.38
N ILE A 11 -3.14 -9.64 7.20
CA ILE A 11 -3.35 -10.42 5.97
C ILE A 11 -2.13 -11.30 5.67
N MET A 12 -0.91 -10.76 5.80
CA MET A 12 0.31 -11.53 5.58
C MET A 12 0.52 -12.65 6.59
N ALA A 13 0.25 -12.39 7.87
CA ALA A 13 0.35 -13.43 8.90
C ALA A 13 -0.57 -14.62 8.58
N ILE A 14 -1.80 -14.32 8.16
CA ILE A 14 -2.79 -15.31 7.75
C ILE A 14 -2.32 -16.11 6.51
N LEU A 15 -1.77 -15.44 5.50
CA LEU A 15 -1.25 -16.11 4.30
C LEU A 15 -0.07 -17.03 4.64
N LYS A 16 0.83 -16.60 5.52
CA LYS A 16 1.93 -17.43 6.03
C LYS A 16 1.45 -18.65 6.82
N GLN A 17 0.40 -18.49 7.62
CA GLN A 17 -0.20 -19.61 8.34
C GLN A 17 -0.80 -20.65 7.38
N ALA A 18 -1.38 -20.20 6.26
CA ALA A 18 -1.81 -21.10 5.18
C ALA A 18 -0.62 -21.79 4.48
N GLU A 19 0.47 -21.07 4.22
CA GLU A 19 1.71 -21.64 3.65
C GLU A 19 2.37 -22.65 4.60
N ALA A 20 2.23 -22.48 5.91
CA ALA A 20 2.68 -23.41 6.95
C ALA A 20 1.77 -24.64 7.11
N GLY A 21 0.65 -24.72 6.38
CA GLY A 21 -0.21 -25.90 6.29
C GLY A 21 -1.60 -25.78 6.90
N SER A 22 -2.00 -24.62 7.44
CA SER A 22 -3.37 -24.44 7.92
C SER A 22 -4.39 -24.41 6.76
N THR A 23 -5.55 -25.03 6.97
CA THR A 23 -6.60 -25.05 5.95
C THR A 23 -7.30 -23.68 5.86
N VAL A 24 -7.74 -23.32 4.65
CA VAL A 24 -8.49 -22.06 4.44
C VAL A 24 -9.78 -22.02 5.28
N SER A 25 -10.42 -23.18 5.52
CA SER A 25 -11.62 -23.27 6.35
C SER A 25 -11.35 -22.88 7.80
N ASP A 26 -10.25 -23.36 8.37
CA ASP A 26 -9.88 -23.05 9.75
C ASP A 26 -9.53 -21.58 9.92
N LEU A 27 -8.75 -21.04 8.98
CA LEU A 27 -8.39 -19.62 8.95
C LEU A 27 -9.63 -18.72 8.83
N CYS A 28 -10.63 -19.13 8.05
CA CYS A 28 -11.89 -18.38 7.93
C CYS A 28 -12.63 -18.30 9.26
N ARG A 29 -12.67 -19.40 10.02
CA ARG A 29 -13.30 -19.46 11.35
C ARG A 29 -12.51 -18.67 12.39
N GLU A 30 -11.18 -18.82 12.40
CA GLU A 30 -10.29 -18.17 13.37
C GLU A 30 -10.29 -16.64 13.22
N HIS A 31 -10.15 -16.14 11.98
CA HIS A 31 -10.02 -14.71 11.73
C HIS A 31 -11.33 -14.02 11.33
N GLY A 32 -12.45 -14.74 11.34
CA GLY A 32 -13.77 -14.20 10.99
C GLY A 32 -13.84 -13.63 9.57
N MET A 33 -13.12 -14.25 8.63
CA MET A 33 -13.03 -13.84 7.23
C MET A 33 -13.72 -14.85 6.31
N SER A 34 -14.00 -14.45 5.07
CA SER A 34 -14.53 -15.36 4.04
C SER A 34 -13.40 -15.94 3.20
N ALA A 35 -13.62 -17.14 2.65
CA ALA A 35 -12.68 -17.77 1.73
C ALA A 35 -12.40 -16.88 0.50
N ALA A 36 -13.41 -16.15 0.02
CA ALA A 36 -13.25 -15.18 -1.06
C ALA A 36 -12.26 -14.06 -0.72
N SER A 37 -12.27 -13.55 0.52
CA SER A 37 -11.28 -12.57 0.98
C SER A 37 -9.88 -13.17 1.01
N PHE A 38 -9.73 -14.41 1.51
CA PHE A 38 -8.45 -15.11 1.54
C PHE A 38 -7.83 -15.24 0.14
N TYR A 39 -8.58 -15.68 -0.86
CA TYR A 39 -8.05 -15.82 -2.22
C TYR A 39 -7.74 -14.48 -2.88
N LYS A 40 -8.52 -13.42 -2.61
CA LYS A 40 -8.17 -12.06 -3.04
C LYS A 40 -6.84 -11.60 -2.44
N TRP A 41 -6.62 -11.87 -1.16
CA TRP A 41 -5.35 -11.55 -0.51
C TRP A 41 -4.21 -12.38 -1.06
N ARG A 42 -4.40 -13.68 -1.28
CA ARG A 42 -3.40 -14.55 -1.89
C ARG A 42 -3.02 -14.10 -3.30
N ALA A 43 -3.96 -13.59 -4.08
CA ALA A 43 -3.67 -13.01 -5.40
C ALA A 43 -2.88 -11.69 -5.32
N LYS A 44 -3.15 -10.87 -4.30
CA LYS A 44 -2.48 -9.56 -4.12
C LYS A 44 -1.10 -9.66 -3.45
N PHE A 45 -0.96 -10.58 -2.51
CA PHE A 45 0.17 -10.64 -1.59
C PHE A 45 0.86 -12.01 -1.54
N GLY A 46 0.32 -13.03 -2.21
CA GLY A 46 0.92 -14.37 -2.21
C GLY A 46 2.33 -14.34 -2.81
N GLY A 47 3.27 -15.06 -2.18
CA GLY A 47 4.68 -15.06 -2.57
C GLY A 47 5.45 -13.77 -2.20
N MET A 48 4.80 -12.78 -1.58
CA MET A 48 5.47 -11.62 -1.01
C MET A 48 6.00 -11.98 0.38
N ASP A 49 7.26 -11.65 0.69
CA ASP A 49 7.76 -11.78 2.06
C ASP A 49 7.64 -10.45 2.85
N VAL A 50 7.98 -10.50 4.13
CA VAL A 50 7.90 -9.33 5.03
C VAL A 50 8.88 -8.23 4.60
N SER A 51 10.04 -8.58 4.06
CA SER A 51 11.04 -7.61 3.58
C SER A 51 10.55 -6.86 2.34
N MET A 52 9.84 -7.55 1.43
CA MET A 52 9.20 -6.94 0.26
C MET A 52 8.10 -5.96 0.66
N MET A 53 7.32 -6.27 1.70
CA MET A 53 6.30 -5.34 2.22
C MET A 53 6.92 -4.09 2.85
N THR A 54 7.97 -4.25 3.67
CA THR A 54 8.70 -3.12 4.25
C THR A 54 9.22 -2.22 3.14
N ARG A 55 9.86 -2.83 2.13
CA ARG A 55 10.37 -2.11 0.96
C ARG A 55 9.26 -1.39 0.19
N MET A 56 8.10 -2.02 0.03
CA MET A 56 6.94 -1.42 -0.64
C MET A 56 6.47 -0.16 0.10
N LYS A 57 6.34 -0.21 1.44
CA LYS A 57 5.94 0.96 2.24
C LYS A 57 6.94 2.10 2.16
N GLU A 58 8.24 1.80 2.23
CA GLU A 58 9.29 2.80 2.06
C GLU A 58 9.19 3.48 0.69
N LEU A 59 8.95 2.71 -0.37
CA LEU A 59 8.77 3.24 -1.72
C LEU A 59 7.51 4.10 -1.85
N GLU A 60 6.41 3.71 -1.20
CA GLU A 60 5.17 4.51 -1.17
C GLU A 60 5.38 5.84 -0.45
N ASP A 61 6.06 5.84 0.69
CA ASP A 61 6.38 7.05 1.46
C ASP A 61 7.34 7.97 0.70
N GLU A 62 8.37 7.41 0.05
CA GLU A 62 9.29 8.18 -0.77
C GLU A 62 8.57 8.77 -1.99
N ASN A 63 7.72 7.99 -2.67
CA ASN A 63 6.92 8.48 -3.79
C ASN A 63 6.01 9.65 -3.38
N LYS A 64 5.40 9.55 -2.19
CA LYS A 64 4.58 10.64 -1.63
C LYS A 64 5.41 11.90 -1.38
N ARG A 65 6.62 11.77 -0.84
CA ARG A 65 7.55 12.89 -0.63
C ARG A 65 7.98 13.52 -1.95
N LEU A 66 8.38 12.70 -2.92
CA LEU A 66 8.78 13.16 -4.26
C LEU A 66 7.65 13.91 -4.96
N LYS A 67 6.41 13.40 -4.91
CA LYS A 67 5.24 14.09 -5.47
C LYS A 67 5.02 15.46 -4.82
N LYS A 68 5.15 15.55 -3.50
CA LYS A 68 5.02 16.83 -2.78
C LYS A 68 6.09 17.82 -3.24
N MET A 69 7.35 17.40 -3.27
CA MET A 69 8.46 18.25 -3.72
C MET A 69 8.28 18.71 -5.17
N TYR A 70 7.83 17.82 -6.06
CA TYR A 70 7.56 18.16 -7.45
C TYR A 70 6.49 19.24 -7.58
N ILE A 71 5.38 19.12 -6.84
CA ILE A 71 4.30 20.13 -6.84
C ILE A 71 4.83 21.48 -6.34
N GLU A 72 5.61 21.47 -5.25
CA GLU A 72 6.20 22.70 -4.69
C GLU A 72 7.14 23.38 -5.68
N ALA A 73 8.03 22.61 -6.32
CA ALA A 73 8.96 23.12 -7.33
C ALA A 73 8.23 23.66 -8.58
N GLN A 74 7.21 22.94 -9.06
CA GLN A 74 6.40 23.37 -10.19
C GLN A 74 5.65 24.67 -9.88
N MET A 75 5.07 24.78 -8.69
CA MET A 75 4.37 26.00 -8.26
C MET A 75 5.31 27.20 -8.19
N GLN A 76 6.55 27.02 -7.70
CA GLN A 76 7.56 28.07 -7.72
C GLN A 76 7.92 28.50 -9.15
N ALA A 77 8.08 27.54 -10.06
CA ALA A 77 8.37 27.82 -11.46
C ALA A 77 7.23 28.61 -12.13
N ASP A 78 5.98 28.24 -11.86
CA ASP A 78 4.80 28.92 -12.41
C ASP A 78 4.69 30.36 -11.89
N ILE A 79 4.95 30.59 -10.60
CA ILE A 79 4.98 31.94 -10.01
C ILE A 79 6.06 32.82 -10.67
N ILE A 80 7.27 32.28 -10.87
CA ILE A 80 8.35 33.01 -11.53
C ILE A 80 7.96 33.34 -12.97
N LYS A 81 7.39 32.40 -13.69
CA LYS A 81 6.93 32.59 -15.07
C LYS A 81 5.85 33.68 -15.16
N GLU A 82 4.88 33.67 -14.26
CA GLU A 82 3.84 34.70 -14.20
C GLU A 82 4.43 36.09 -13.91
N ALA A 83 5.33 36.19 -12.93
CA ALA A 83 6.00 37.45 -12.59
C ALA A 83 6.83 38.00 -13.77
N MET A 84 7.47 37.14 -14.55
CA MET A 84 8.21 37.53 -15.76
C MET A 84 7.29 37.96 -16.90
N SER A 85 6.11 37.33 -17.04
CA SER A 85 5.13 37.71 -18.07
C SER A 85 4.46 39.07 -17.83
N LYS A 86 4.38 39.54 -16.57
CA LYS A 86 3.80 40.84 -16.20
C LYS A 86 4.75 42.03 -16.36
N LYS A 87 6.02 41.79 -16.73
CA LYS A 87 7.04 42.83 -16.91
C LYS A 87 7.07 43.46 -18.31
N TRP A 88 6.11 43.12 -19.16
CA TRP A 88 5.96 43.63 -20.52
C TRP A 88 4.52 44.09 -20.76
#